data_AF-A0A3B8I2B4-F1
#
_entry.id   AF-A0A3B8I2B4-F1
#
_cell.length_a   1.000
_cell.length_b   1.000
_cell.length_c   1.000
_cell.angle_alpha   90.00
_cell.angle_beta   90.00
_cell.angle_gamma   90.00
#
_symmetry.space_group_name_H-M   'P 1'
#
loop_
_entity.id
_entity.type
_entity.pdbx_description
1 polymer ?
#
loop_
_entity_poly.entity_id
_entity_poly.type
_entity_poly.pdbx_seq_one_letter_code
_entity_poly.pdbx_strand_id
1 'polypeptide(L)'
;REGSLYVIMEHGGSIPFAIRNKPWPGKAAVQVSLLTLFKGKWQGDYILDGKPAEVINSYLRNNKHLPPPKRLKANARMSFQGSIILGDGFTMTPGEAQDWIKKDPKNKDVLFPYLNGEDLNKRPDQSPSRWVINFHGWPLSPEQDLEEATRKNPADPESALKGPPYASDYPDLLKIVEEKVKPERQRWKEDKNGQPIIGDYHRGEKLAMQWWRFEARRPALYGEIKKLRITESYQRVMVQTIVSKTHGFSFQPTDKIYSNAMVVFMFSGYEKFAVLQSSWHEAWSWKFASTMKGDRRYAPTDCFETFPFPAINPKSIAPLKEVGEQYYSQRINIMKSFNLSMTQLYNYFHTSPERLKSLPEDLLREIVLLRNYKIEMDTQVLFAYDFKLDLKYATWAHPYIDHSNNVRFIPHRSVIENVMDFLLVENHKRIIQ
;
A
#
# COMPACT_ATOMS: atom_id res chain seq x y z
N ARG A 1 -17.87 -13.70 -5.37
CA ARG A 1 -17.79 -15.16 -5.17
C ARG A 1 -16.71 -15.40 -4.13
N GLU A 2 -17.09 -15.72 -2.90
CA GLU A 2 -16.12 -16.18 -1.90
C GLU A 2 -15.74 -17.62 -2.27
N GLY A 3 -14.63 -17.77 -2.99
CA GLY A 3 -14.09 -19.08 -3.36
C GLY A 3 -12.87 -19.37 -2.50
N SER A 4 -13.05 -20.07 -1.38
CA SER A 4 -11.95 -20.49 -0.51
C SER A 4 -12.27 -21.81 0.19
N LEU A 5 -11.23 -22.51 0.64
CA LEU A 5 -11.36 -23.72 1.48
C LEU A 5 -12.17 -23.43 2.75
N TYR A 6 -12.15 -22.19 3.24
CA TYR A 6 -12.95 -21.75 4.38
C TYR A 6 -14.44 -21.96 4.13
N VAL A 7 -14.96 -21.49 2.98
CA VAL A 7 -16.38 -21.64 2.62
C VAL A 7 -16.78 -23.11 2.53
N ILE A 8 -15.92 -23.98 2.00
CA ILE A 8 -16.18 -25.42 1.92
C ILE A 8 -16.35 -26.02 3.32
N MET A 9 -15.49 -25.63 4.26
CA MET A 9 -15.55 -26.13 5.64
C MET A 9 -16.78 -25.62 6.39
N GLU A 10 -17.14 -24.34 6.22
CA GLU A 10 -18.36 -23.75 6.81
C GLU A 10 -19.65 -24.42 6.28
N HIS A 11 -19.63 -24.97 5.06
CA HIS A 11 -20.74 -25.72 4.48
C HIS A 11 -20.65 -27.23 4.74
N GLY A 12 -19.93 -27.63 5.80
CA GLY A 12 -19.86 -29.00 6.27
C GLY A 12 -18.86 -29.89 5.53
N GLY A 13 -17.93 -29.32 4.76
CA GLY A 13 -16.83 -30.06 4.17
C GLY A 13 -15.68 -30.31 5.14
N SER A 14 -14.93 -31.39 4.91
CA SER A 14 -13.70 -31.73 5.65
C SER A 14 -12.52 -31.86 4.67
N ILE A 15 -11.30 -31.69 5.16
CA ILE A 15 -10.06 -31.92 4.40
C ILE A 15 -9.30 -33.08 5.06
N PRO A 16 -9.54 -34.35 4.68
CA PRO A 16 -8.89 -35.49 5.33
C PRO A 16 -7.38 -35.58 5.08
N PHE A 17 -6.95 -35.08 3.92
CA PHE A 17 -5.58 -35.24 3.45
C PHE A 17 -5.09 -33.95 2.80
N ALA A 18 -3.87 -33.53 3.13
CA ALA A 18 -3.20 -32.47 2.41
C ALA A 18 -1.67 -32.62 2.38
N ILE A 19 -1.05 -32.21 1.28
CA ILE A 19 0.38 -31.92 1.13
C ILE A 19 0.49 -30.46 0.69
N ARG A 20 1.14 -29.60 1.49
CA ARG A 20 1.11 -28.15 1.29
C ARG A 20 2.00 -27.66 0.15
N ASN A 21 3.15 -28.30 -0.06
CA ASN A 21 4.18 -27.79 -0.97
C ASN A 21 4.77 -28.94 -1.79
N LYS A 22 4.05 -29.32 -2.85
CA LYS A 22 4.54 -30.29 -3.82
C LYS A 22 5.02 -29.52 -5.06
N PRO A 23 6.28 -29.70 -5.50
CA PRO A 23 6.71 -29.21 -6.80
C PRO A 23 5.79 -29.76 -7.88
N TRP A 24 5.33 -28.90 -8.80
CA TRP A 24 4.54 -29.35 -9.93
C TRP A 24 5.40 -30.29 -10.79
N PRO A 25 4.94 -31.52 -11.09
CA PRO A 25 5.75 -32.50 -11.82
C PRO A 25 5.91 -32.18 -13.31
N GLY A 26 5.13 -31.22 -13.84
CA GLY A 26 5.20 -30.81 -15.24
C GLY A 26 6.20 -29.68 -15.49
N LYS A 27 6.16 -29.10 -16.71
CA LYS A 27 7.11 -28.07 -17.16
C LYS A 27 6.96 -26.70 -16.45
N ALA A 28 5.90 -26.49 -15.68
CA ALA A 28 5.68 -25.23 -14.97
C ALA A 28 6.47 -25.17 -13.66
N ALA A 29 7.21 -24.09 -13.46
CA ALA A 29 7.98 -23.84 -12.24
C ALA A 29 7.08 -23.26 -11.11
N VAL A 30 6.11 -24.06 -10.65
CA VAL A 30 5.14 -23.68 -9.60
C VAL A 30 5.11 -24.71 -8.47
N GLN A 31 4.68 -24.29 -7.29
CA GLN A 31 4.38 -25.16 -6.15
C GLN A 31 2.87 -25.35 -6.07
N VAL A 32 2.41 -26.57 -5.77
CA VAL A 32 0.99 -26.86 -5.59
C VAL A 32 0.74 -27.49 -4.24
N SER A 33 -0.46 -27.28 -3.71
CA SER A 33 -0.98 -28.09 -2.61
C SER A 33 -1.85 -29.21 -3.17
N LEU A 34 -1.58 -30.45 -2.75
CA LEU A 34 -2.45 -31.59 -3.04
C LEU A 34 -3.39 -31.75 -1.84
N LEU A 35 -4.69 -31.84 -2.06
CA LEU A 35 -5.65 -32.04 -0.98
C LEU A 35 -6.82 -32.90 -1.43
N THR A 36 -7.43 -33.57 -0.45
CA THR A 36 -8.70 -34.30 -0.63
C THR A 36 -9.80 -33.53 0.07
N LEU A 37 -10.92 -33.33 -0.62
CA LEU A 37 -12.13 -32.74 -0.05
C LEU A 37 -13.15 -33.85 0.21
N PHE A 38 -13.76 -33.82 1.38
CA PHE A 38 -14.84 -34.72 1.76
C PHE A 38 -16.10 -33.91 2.10
N LYS A 39 -17.25 -34.29 1.57
CA LYS A 39 -18.54 -33.65 1.90
C LYS A 39 -19.10 -34.31 3.15
N GLY A 40 -19.15 -33.57 4.25
CA GLY A 40 -19.59 -34.06 5.57
C GLY A 40 -18.46 -34.07 6.59
N LYS A 41 -18.78 -34.54 7.79
CA LYS A 41 -17.80 -34.74 8.88
C LYS A 41 -16.99 -36.01 8.62
N TRP A 42 -15.69 -35.86 8.36
CA TRP A 42 -14.79 -36.99 8.22
C TRP A 42 -14.56 -37.68 9.58
N GLN A 43 -14.62 -39.02 9.59
CA GLN A 43 -14.48 -39.86 10.80
C GLN A 43 -13.20 -40.70 10.80
N GLY A 44 -12.39 -40.62 9.75
CA GLY A 44 -11.12 -41.34 9.65
C GLY A 44 -9.93 -40.49 10.09
N ASP A 45 -8.74 -41.00 9.85
CA ASP A 45 -7.50 -40.29 10.15
C ASP A 45 -7.33 -39.06 9.25
N TYR A 46 -6.75 -38.00 9.81
CA TYR A 46 -6.27 -36.86 9.04
C TYR A 46 -4.76 -37.00 8.80
N ILE A 47 -4.32 -36.70 7.58
CA ILE A 47 -2.90 -36.77 7.20
C ILE A 47 -2.47 -35.46 6.57
N LEU A 48 -1.55 -34.75 7.22
CA LEU A 48 -0.97 -33.50 6.73
C LEU A 48 0.54 -33.68 6.51
N ASP A 49 1.00 -33.46 5.27
CA ASP A 49 2.39 -33.65 4.85
C ASP A 49 2.96 -35.03 5.26
N GLY A 50 2.13 -36.08 5.16
CA GLY A 50 2.51 -37.45 5.51
C GLY A 50 2.55 -37.76 7.01
N LYS A 51 2.12 -36.83 7.87
CA LYS A 51 2.05 -37.02 9.33
C LYS A 51 0.60 -37.06 9.80
N PRO A 52 0.28 -37.84 10.85
CA PRO A 52 -1.03 -37.79 11.50
C PRO A 52 -1.36 -36.37 11.97
N ALA A 53 -2.61 -35.97 11.79
CA ALA A 53 -3.18 -34.70 12.23
C ALA A 53 -4.49 -34.94 12.99
N GLU A 54 -4.88 -33.99 13.84
CA GLU A 54 -6.18 -34.01 14.51
C GLU A 54 -7.26 -33.42 13.61
N VAL A 55 -6.90 -32.41 12.84
CA VAL A 55 -7.75 -31.73 11.86
C VAL A 55 -6.87 -31.11 10.76
N ILE A 56 -7.43 -30.81 9.59
CA ILE A 56 -6.78 -29.94 8.60
C ILE A 56 -7.73 -28.79 8.29
N ASN A 57 -7.31 -27.57 8.62
CA ASN A 57 -8.12 -26.37 8.39
C ASN A 57 -7.94 -25.79 6.96
N SER A 58 -8.64 -24.69 6.66
CA SER A 58 -8.61 -24.02 5.36
C SER A 58 -7.28 -23.36 5.00
N TYR A 59 -6.35 -23.29 5.96
CA TYR A 59 -4.96 -22.86 5.75
C TYR A 59 -4.00 -24.05 5.68
N LEU A 60 -4.53 -25.28 5.61
CA LEU A 60 -3.78 -26.54 5.60
C LEU A 60 -2.90 -26.68 6.85
N ARG A 61 -3.46 -26.38 8.01
CA ARG A 61 -2.78 -26.49 9.31
C ARG A 61 -3.47 -27.52 10.19
N ASN A 62 -2.68 -28.17 11.04
CA ASN A 62 -3.15 -29.06 12.10
C ASN A 62 -3.49 -28.26 13.37
N ASN A 63 -4.48 -27.39 13.28
CA ASN A 63 -5.02 -26.63 14.39
C ASN A 63 -6.47 -26.18 14.10
N LYS A 64 -7.10 -25.55 15.09
CA LYS A 64 -8.48 -25.08 14.98
C LYS A 64 -8.70 -24.22 13.73
N HIS A 65 -9.85 -24.44 13.10
CA HIS A 65 -10.31 -23.62 11.99
C HIS A 65 -10.59 -22.19 12.45
N LEU A 66 -9.94 -21.20 11.82
CA LEU A 66 -10.18 -19.78 12.04
C LEU A 66 -10.72 -19.13 10.77
N PRO A 67 -11.67 -18.19 10.87
CA PRO A 67 -12.11 -17.41 9.73
C PRO A 67 -10.99 -16.55 9.16
N PRO A 68 -11.11 -16.12 7.89
CA PRO A 68 -10.33 -15.00 7.37
C PRO A 68 -10.37 -13.80 8.31
N PRO A 69 -9.27 -13.02 8.37
CA PRO A 69 -9.21 -11.90 9.29
C PRO A 69 -10.26 -10.85 8.91
N LYS A 70 -10.82 -10.17 9.91
CA LYS A 70 -11.79 -9.09 9.67
C LYS A 70 -11.15 -7.74 9.95
N ARG A 71 -11.75 -6.69 9.39
CA ARG A 71 -11.31 -5.31 9.59
C ARG A 71 -11.50 -4.90 11.05
N LEU A 72 -10.48 -4.29 11.62
CA LEU A 72 -10.45 -3.78 12.97
C LEU A 72 -10.83 -2.30 12.97
N LYS A 73 -11.82 -1.92 13.78
CA LYS A 73 -12.25 -0.52 13.91
C LYS A 73 -11.09 0.40 14.32
N ALA A 74 -10.18 -0.10 15.14
CA ALA A 74 -8.98 0.61 15.58
C ALA A 74 -8.07 1.07 14.44
N ASN A 75 -8.11 0.38 13.29
CA ASN A 75 -7.29 0.71 12.12
C ASN A 75 -8.01 1.60 11.10
N ALA A 76 -9.31 1.88 11.32
CA ALA A 76 -10.10 2.66 10.39
C ALA A 76 -9.57 4.09 10.28
N ARG A 77 -9.64 4.68 9.08
CA ARG A 77 -9.20 6.07 8.79
C ARG A 77 -7.72 6.36 9.08
N MET A 78 -6.88 5.34 9.26
CA MET A 78 -5.43 5.51 9.41
C MET A 78 -4.66 5.36 8.10
N SER A 79 -5.29 4.80 7.05
CA SER A 79 -4.68 4.62 5.73
C SER A 79 -5.62 5.06 4.61
N PHE A 80 -5.07 5.64 3.55
CA PHE A 80 -5.83 6.16 2.41
C PHE A 80 -5.11 5.88 1.11
N GLN A 81 -5.85 5.73 0.02
CA GLN A 81 -5.29 5.74 -1.33
C GLN A 81 -5.12 7.18 -1.82
N GLY A 82 -4.03 7.45 -2.56
CA GLY A 82 -3.80 8.74 -3.20
C GLY A 82 -4.78 9.10 -4.34
N SER A 83 -4.55 10.27 -4.92
CA SER A 83 -5.40 10.92 -5.92
C SER A 83 -5.25 10.31 -7.31
N ILE A 84 -6.36 10.24 -8.06
CA ILE A 84 -6.35 9.89 -9.48
C ILE A 84 -6.53 11.19 -10.27
N ILE A 85 -5.46 11.67 -10.90
CA ILE A 85 -5.47 12.96 -11.62
C ILE A 85 -6.14 12.84 -13.00
N LEU A 86 -5.84 11.76 -13.71
CA LEU A 86 -6.30 11.40 -15.06
C LEU A 86 -6.21 12.56 -16.09
N GLY A 87 -5.05 12.66 -16.74
CA GLY A 87 -4.76 13.62 -17.81
C GLY A 87 -3.34 14.18 -17.68
N ASP A 88 -2.52 14.06 -18.73
CA ASP A 88 -1.11 14.49 -18.69
C ASP A 88 -0.96 16.01 -18.59
N GLY A 89 -1.96 16.77 -19.04
CA GLY A 89 -2.02 18.23 -18.90
C GLY A 89 -2.09 18.74 -17.45
N PHE A 90 -2.30 17.88 -16.47
CA PHE A 90 -2.16 18.26 -15.06
C PHE A 90 -0.72 18.22 -14.57
N THR A 91 0.18 17.52 -15.27
CA THR A 91 1.55 17.29 -14.79
C THR A 91 2.56 18.16 -15.53
N MET A 92 3.61 18.55 -14.82
CA MET A 92 4.76 19.26 -15.37
C MET A 92 6.04 18.87 -14.62
N THR A 93 7.18 19.24 -15.17
CA THR A 93 8.48 19.08 -14.51
C THR A 93 8.63 20.05 -13.33
N PRO A 94 9.53 19.76 -12.38
CA PRO A 94 9.85 20.70 -11.30
C PRO A 94 10.32 22.07 -11.82
N GLY A 95 11.10 22.10 -12.91
CA GLY A 95 11.58 23.34 -13.53
C GLY A 95 10.44 24.22 -14.02
N GLU A 96 9.53 23.65 -14.84
CA GLU A 96 8.34 24.36 -15.33
C GLU A 96 7.49 24.90 -14.18
N ALA A 97 7.29 24.11 -13.12
CA ALA A 97 6.54 24.56 -11.95
C ALA A 97 7.19 25.78 -11.27
N GLN A 98 8.52 25.78 -11.13
CA GLN A 98 9.24 26.93 -10.57
C GLN A 98 9.14 28.16 -11.48
N ASP A 99 9.21 27.99 -12.81
CA ASP A 99 9.05 29.09 -13.75
C ASP A 99 7.66 29.72 -13.66
N TRP A 100 6.60 28.91 -13.51
CA TRP A 100 5.23 29.40 -13.29
C TRP A 100 5.07 30.13 -11.95
N ILE A 101 5.68 29.63 -10.88
CA ILE A 101 5.67 30.30 -9.56
C ILE A 101 6.44 31.62 -9.62
N LYS A 102 7.53 31.67 -10.39
CA LYS A 102 8.33 32.90 -10.55
C LYS A 102 7.60 33.94 -11.38
N LYS A 103 6.82 33.50 -12.38
CA LYS A 103 5.96 34.37 -13.20
C LYS A 103 4.83 34.98 -12.37
N ASP A 104 4.15 34.18 -11.55
CA ASP A 104 3.14 34.63 -10.61
C ASP A 104 3.23 33.82 -9.30
N PRO A 105 3.65 34.45 -8.19
CA PRO A 105 3.77 33.79 -6.88
C PRO A 105 2.47 33.16 -6.37
N LYS A 106 1.29 33.59 -6.85
CA LYS A 106 -0.01 32.99 -6.51
C LYS A 106 -0.10 31.53 -6.97
N ASN A 107 0.57 31.16 -8.07
CA ASN A 107 0.52 29.80 -8.63
C ASN A 107 0.96 28.71 -7.64
N LYS A 108 1.71 29.06 -6.59
CA LYS A 108 2.07 28.14 -5.49
C LYS A 108 0.85 27.54 -4.78
N ASP A 109 -0.31 28.19 -4.84
CA ASP A 109 -1.54 27.73 -4.18
C ASP A 109 -2.16 26.50 -4.87
N VAL A 110 -1.82 26.29 -6.15
CA VAL A 110 -2.35 25.21 -7.00
C VAL A 110 -1.27 24.31 -7.58
N LEU A 111 0.02 24.63 -7.42
CA LEU A 111 1.14 23.79 -7.86
C LEU A 111 1.73 23.01 -6.69
N PHE A 112 1.75 21.69 -6.81
CA PHE A 112 2.24 20.79 -5.77
C PHE A 112 3.19 19.73 -6.32
N PRO A 113 4.22 19.31 -5.57
CA PRO A 113 4.99 18.12 -5.92
C PRO A 113 4.07 16.88 -5.97
N TYR A 114 4.22 16.05 -6.99
CA TYR A 114 3.39 14.87 -7.23
C TYR A 114 4.21 13.58 -7.09
N LEU A 115 4.04 12.90 -5.96
CA LEU A 115 4.79 11.69 -5.64
C LEU A 115 4.08 10.44 -6.17
N ASN A 116 4.75 9.68 -7.03
CA ASN A 116 4.27 8.41 -7.53
C ASN A 116 5.14 7.21 -7.06
N GLY A 117 4.75 6.01 -7.48
CA GLY A 117 5.46 4.80 -7.06
C GLY A 117 6.83 4.59 -7.71
N GLU A 118 7.05 5.14 -8.90
CA GLU A 118 8.35 5.12 -9.55
C GLU A 118 9.34 6.02 -8.81
N ASP A 119 8.92 7.23 -8.45
CA ASP A 119 9.71 8.15 -7.63
C ASP A 119 10.14 7.48 -6.32
N LEU A 120 9.19 6.88 -5.61
CA LEU A 120 9.46 6.25 -4.31
C LEU A 120 10.44 5.06 -4.42
N ASN A 121 10.30 4.24 -5.46
CA ASN A 121 11.01 2.96 -5.55
C ASN A 121 12.33 3.03 -6.33
N LYS A 122 12.46 3.98 -7.26
CA LYS A 122 13.59 4.06 -8.21
C LYS A 122 14.50 5.27 -7.99
N ARG A 123 14.05 6.33 -7.32
CA ARG A 123 14.92 7.48 -7.02
C ARG A 123 15.60 7.31 -5.65
N PRO A 124 16.94 7.45 -5.54
CA PRO A 124 17.65 7.32 -4.26
C PRO A 124 17.21 8.32 -3.19
N ASP A 125 16.82 9.53 -3.59
CA ASP A 125 16.32 10.58 -2.69
C ASP A 125 14.79 10.52 -2.47
N GLN A 126 14.10 9.65 -3.22
CA GLN A 126 12.64 9.50 -3.24
C GLN A 126 11.91 10.83 -3.49
N SER A 127 12.54 11.77 -4.20
CA SER A 127 11.91 13.06 -4.53
C SER A 127 10.92 12.91 -5.69
N PRO A 128 9.83 13.69 -5.73
CA PRO A 128 8.91 13.70 -6.86
C PRO A 128 9.61 14.11 -8.16
N SER A 129 9.44 13.34 -9.23
CA SER A 129 9.93 13.73 -10.57
C SER A 129 9.00 14.69 -11.29
N ARG A 130 7.79 14.93 -10.75
CA ARG A 130 6.75 15.76 -11.36
C ARG A 130 6.08 16.66 -10.33
N TRP A 131 5.49 17.73 -10.83
CA TRP A 131 4.54 18.58 -10.13
C TRP A 131 3.17 18.45 -10.79
N VAL A 132 2.12 18.84 -10.07
CA VAL A 132 0.74 18.78 -10.54
C VAL A 132 0.00 20.08 -10.28
N ILE A 133 -0.86 20.46 -11.22
CA ILE A 133 -1.87 21.52 -11.07
C ILE A 133 -3.07 20.91 -10.34
N ASN A 134 -3.36 21.40 -9.14
CA ASN A 134 -4.49 20.96 -8.32
C ASN A 134 -5.30 22.18 -7.86
N PHE A 135 -6.44 22.42 -8.52
CA PHE A 135 -7.42 23.42 -8.11
C PHE A 135 -8.28 22.99 -6.91
N HIS A 136 -7.88 21.99 -6.12
CA HIS A 136 -8.57 21.45 -4.92
C HIS A 136 -10.03 21.00 -5.12
N GLY A 137 -10.50 20.96 -6.37
CA GLY A 137 -11.89 20.76 -6.76
C GLY A 137 -12.81 21.96 -6.56
N TRP A 138 -12.22 23.16 -6.59
CA TRP A 138 -12.92 24.43 -6.74
C TRP A 138 -13.82 24.43 -8.00
N PRO A 139 -14.87 25.27 -8.01
CA PRO A 139 -15.60 25.60 -9.24
C PRO A 139 -14.68 26.18 -10.31
N LEU A 140 -15.11 26.10 -11.56
CA LEU A 140 -14.35 26.66 -12.67
C LEU A 140 -14.28 28.19 -12.57
N SER A 141 -15.44 28.80 -12.34
CA SER A 141 -15.69 30.25 -12.29
C SER A 141 -16.92 30.52 -11.41
N PRO A 142 -17.24 31.79 -11.07
CA PRO A 142 -18.47 32.15 -10.37
C PRO A 142 -19.74 31.63 -11.05
N GLU A 143 -19.81 31.73 -12.37
CA GLU A 143 -20.97 31.29 -13.17
C GLU A 143 -21.16 29.77 -13.04
N GLN A 144 -20.06 29.03 -13.16
CA GLN A 144 -20.08 27.57 -13.04
C GLN A 144 -20.42 27.10 -11.61
N ASP A 145 -20.00 27.84 -10.58
CA ASP A 145 -20.39 27.55 -9.20
C ASP A 145 -21.90 27.75 -9.00
N LEU A 146 -22.44 28.86 -9.54
CA LEU A 146 -23.87 29.13 -9.48
C LEU A 146 -24.68 28.06 -10.22
N GLU A 147 -24.22 27.58 -11.38
CA GLU A 147 -24.85 26.45 -12.08
C GLU A 147 -24.81 25.16 -11.26
N GLU A 148 -23.65 24.81 -10.68
CA GLU A 148 -23.51 23.64 -9.82
C GLU A 148 -24.40 23.73 -8.57
N ALA A 149 -24.49 24.92 -7.97
CA ALA A 149 -25.26 25.19 -6.79
C ALA A 149 -26.76 25.16 -7.08
N THR A 150 -27.21 25.78 -8.18
CA THR A 150 -28.60 25.74 -8.65
C THR A 150 -29.05 24.31 -8.91
N ARG A 151 -28.20 23.48 -9.54
CA ARG A 151 -28.52 22.06 -9.76
C ARG A 151 -28.59 21.26 -8.45
N LYS A 152 -27.80 21.64 -7.44
CA LYS A 152 -27.74 20.95 -6.14
C LYS A 152 -28.87 21.36 -5.20
N ASN A 153 -29.23 22.64 -5.18
CA ASN A 153 -30.32 23.20 -4.39
C ASN A 153 -31.05 24.30 -5.20
N PRO A 154 -32.01 23.94 -6.06
CA PRO A 154 -32.72 24.92 -6.89
C PRO A 154 -33.53 25.95 -6.08
N ALA A 155 -33.97 25.59 -4.88
CA ALA A 155 -34.78 26.45 -4.03
C ALA A 155 -33.97 27.55 -3.31
N ASP A 156 -32.68 27.28 -3.07
CA ASP A 156 -31.73 28.21 -2.46
C ASP A 156 -30.31 27.90 -2.98
N PRO A 157 -29.98 28.38 -4.20
CA PRO A 157 -28.66 28.17 -4.79
C PRO A 157 -27.55 28.82 -3.96
N GLU A 158 -27.82 29.95 -3.32
CA GLU A 158 -26.84 30.68 -2.53
C GLU A 158 -26.31 29.82 -1.37
N SER A 159 -27.17 29.05 -0.69
CA SER A 159 -26.74 28.14 0.38
C SER A 159 -25.86 26.98 -0.10
N ALA A 160 -25.81 26.74 -1.41
CA ALA A 160 -25.08 25.62 -2.02
C ALA A 160 -23.80 26.06 -2.76
N LEU A 161 -23.55 27.37 -2.87
CA LEU A 161 -22.32 27.93 -3.44
C LEU A 161 -21.10 27.43 -2.66
N LYS A 162 -20.03 27.12 -3.39
CA LYS A 162 -18.72 26.84 -2.78
C LYS A 162 -17.95 28.13 -2.53
N GLY A 163 -18.17 29.15 -3.35
CA GLY A 163 -17.48 30.42 -3.32
C GLY A 163 -16.04 30.33 -3.82
N PRO A 164 -15.33 31.48 -3.84
CA PRO A 164 -13.92 31.52 -4.23
C PRO A 164 -13.03 30.74 -3.24
N PRO A 165 -11.83 30.34 -3.67
CA PRO A 165 -11.24 30.61 -4.99
C PRO A 165 -11.80 29.73 -6.11
N TYR A 166 -11.65 30.18 -7.35
CA TYR A 166 -12.05 29.49 -8.57
C TYR A 166 -10.83 29.05 -9.38
N ALA A 167 -10.98 28.04 -10.25
CA ALA A 167 -9.88 27.65 -11.14
C ALA A 167 -9.51 28.77 -12.14
N SER A 168 -10.50 29.58 -12.55
CA SER A 168 -10.32 30.77 -13.41
C SER A 168 -9.44 31.85 -12.79
N ASP A 169 -9.23 31.82 -11.48
CA ASP A 169 -8.34 32.75 -10.77
C ASP A 169 -6.84 32.50 -11.09
N TYR A 170 -6.54 31.44 -11.85
CA TYR A 170 -5.21 30.98 -12.27
C TYR A 170 -5.17 30.73 -13.79
N PRO A 171 -5.35 31.79 -14.62
CA PRO A 171 -5.66 31.65 -16.05
C PRO A 171 -4.57 30.93 -16.85
N ASP A 172 -3.30 31.17 -16.54
CA ASP A 172 -2.17 30.53 -17.23
C ASP A 172 -2.16 29.00 -17.03
N LEU A 173 -2.35 28.55 -15.79
CA LEU A 173 -2.37 27.12 -15.45
C LEU A 173 -3.67 26.46 -15.92
N LEU A 174 -4.80 27.15 -15.83
CA LEU A 174 -6.07 26.66 -16.35
C LEU A 174 -6.00 26.44 -17.86
N LYS A 175 -5.36 27.36 -18.60
CA LYS A 175 -5.16 27.24 -20.05
C LYS A 175 -4.39 25.96 -20.43
N ILE A 176 -3.36 25.59 -19.68
CA ILE A 176 -2.64 24.31 -19.90
C ILE A 176 -3.60 23.12 -19.80
N VAL A 177 -4.43 23.10 -18.75
CA VAL A 177 -5.39 22.02 -18.53
C VAL A 177 -6.49 22.06 -19.60
N GLU A 178 -6.92 23.23 -20.03
CA GLU A 178 -7.92 23.40 -21.08
C GLU A 178 -7.40 22.85 -22.42
N GLU A 179 -6.18 23.19 -22.81
CA GLU A 179 -5.62 22.75 -24.09
C GLU A 179 -5.30 21.25 -24.11
N LYS A 180 -4.83 20.69 -22.98
CA LYS A 180 -4.29 19.32 -22.93
C LYS A 180 -5.24 18.27 -22.35
N VAL A 181 -6.24 18.66 -21.55
CA VAL A 181 -7.11 17.71 -20.84
C VAL A 181 -8.55 17.78 -21.34
N LYS A 182 -9.09 18.97 -21.61
CA LYS A 182 -10.48 19.15 -22.03
C LYS A 182 -10.81 18.37 -23.32
N PRO A 183 -10.00 18.39 -24.40
CA PRO A 183 -10.32 17.65 -25.62
C PRO A 183 -10.41 16.15 -25.39
N GLU A 184 -9.45 15.59 -24.63
CA GLU A 184 -9.42 14.15 -24.31
C GLU A 184 -10.60 13.71 -23.44
N ARG A 185 -11.04 14.56 -22.50
CA ARG A 185 -12.18 14.25 -21.62
C ARG A 185 -13.53 14.43 -22.31
N GLN A 186 -13.62 15.36 -23.25
CA GLN A 186 -14.84 15.63 -24.02
C GLN A 186 -14.95 14.82 -25.32
N ARG A 187 -13.98 13.93 -25.59
CA ARG A 187 -14.07 12.96 -26.69
C ARG A 187 -15.28 12.05 -26.50
N TRP A 188 -16.09 11.92 -27.54
CA TRP A 188 -17.21 10.98 -27.62
C TRP A 188 -16.73 9.52 -27.64
N LYS A 189 -17.55 8.60 -27.14
CA LYS A 189 -17.36 7.17 -27.40
C LYS A 189 -17.50 6.91 -28.88
N GLU A 190 -16.84 5.86 -29.34
CA GLU A 190 -16.99 5.35 -30.69
C GLU A 190 -17.85 4.09 -30.66
N ASP A 191 -18.70 3.94 -31.67
CA ASP A 191 -19.43 2.69 -31.91
C ASP A 191 -18.49 1.61 -32.48
N LYS A 192 -19.04 0.44 -32.82
CA LYS A 192 -18.25 -0.67 -33.39
C LYS A 192 -17.61 -0.33 -34.74
N ASN A 193 -18.08 0.71 -35.41
CA ASN A 193 -17.60 1.18 -36.72
C ASN A 193 -16.66 2.38 -36.59
N GLY A 194 -16.30 2.80 -35.38
CA GLY A 194 -15.46 3.97 -35.14
C GLY A 194 -16.19 5.31 -35.25
N GLN A 195 -17.53 5.33 -35.33
CA GLN A 195 -18.30 6.57 -35.42
C GLN A 195 -18.60 7.13 -34.02
N PRO A 196 -18.49 8.46 -33.81
CA PRO A 196 -18.75 9.06 -32.51
C PRO A 196 -20.22 8.97 -32.12
N ILE A 197 -20.48 8.43 -30.93
CA ILE A 197 -21.79 8.43 -30.27
C ILE A 197 -21.97 9.81 -29.62
N ILE A 198 -22.57 10.74 -30.35
CA ILE A 198 -22.84 12.10 -29.87
C ILE A 198 -23.68 12.03 -28.59
N GLY A 199 -23.25 12.73 -27.55
CA GLY A 199 -23.90 12.73 -26.23
C GLY A 199 -23.29 11.74 -25.22
N ASP A 200 -22.52 10.73 -25.67
CA ASP A 200 -21.90 9.75 -24.76
C ASP A 200 -20.37 9.89 -24.71
N TYR A 201 -19.86 10.53 -23.65
CA TYR A 201 -18.42 10.77 -23.49
C TYR A 201 -17.64 9.50 -23.16
N HIS A 202 -16.46 9.34 -23.78
CA HIS A 202 -15.58 8.17 -23.57
C HIS A 202 -15.16 7.98 -22.11
N ARG A 203 -14.90 9.09 -21.40
CA ARG A 203 -14.53 9.10 -19.98
C ARG A 203 -15.71 9.36 -19.03
N GLY A 204 -16.94 9.42 -19.57
CA GLY A 204 -18.16 9.73 -18.82
C GLY A 204 -18.39 11.23 -18.64
N GLU A 205 -19.67 11.59 -18.55
CA GLU A 205 -20.15 12.96 -18.51
C GLU A 205 -19.54 13.81 -17.38
N LYS A 206 -19.41 13.24 -16.17
CA LYS A 206 -18.84 13.98 -15.04
C LYS A 206 -17.42 14.49 -15.31
N LEU A 207 -16.56 13.68 -15.90
CA LEU A 207 -15.17 14.09 -16.21
C LEU A 207 -15.12 15.06 -17.38
N ALA A 208 -16.00 14.89 -18.37
CA ALA A 208 -16.14 15.80 -19.51
C ALA A 208 -16.59 17.20 -19.07
N MET A 209 -17.56 17.27 -18.14
CA MET A 209 -18.09 18.53 -17.60
C MET A 209 -17.17 19.15 -16.55
N GLN A 210 -16.39 18.35 -15.81
CA GLN A 210 -15.46 18.81 -14.78
C GLN A 210 -14.01 18.59 -15.22
N TRP A 211 -13.69 18.96 -16.45
CA TRP A 211 -12.43 18.65 -17.10
C TRP A 211 -11.20 19.23 -16.37
N TRP A 212 -11.36 20.31 -15.60
CA TRP A 212 -10.30 20.92 -14.80
C TRP A 212 -10.05 20.24 -13.44
N ARG A 213 -10.90 19.28 -13.03
CA ARG A 213 -10.77 18.60 -11.72
C ARG A 213 -10.12 17.22 -11.89
N PHE A 214 -9.42 16.74 -10.87
CA PHE A 214 -8.99 15.33 -10.83
C PHE A 214 -10.19 14.38 -10.83
N GLU A 215 -10.01 13.19 -11.41
CA GLU A 215 -11.01 12.11 -11.36
C GLU A 215 -11.35 11.75 -9.90
N ALA A 216 -10.33 11.56 -9.06
CA ALA A 216 -10.50 11.31 -7.63
C ALA A 216 -9.57 12.20 -6.81
N ARG A 217 -10.16 13.23 -6.17
CA ARG A 217 -9.47 14.24 -5.34
C ARG A 217 -9.09 13.79 -3.93
N ARG A 218 -9.70 12.71 -3.44
CA ARG A 218 -9.49 12.15 -2.08
C ARG A 218 -9.62 13.20 -0.95
N PRO A 219 -10.76 13.90 -0.81
CA PRO A 219 -10.92 14.92 0.23
C PRO A 219 -10.73 14.38 1.66
N ALA A 220 -11.07 13.11 1.92
CA ALA A 220 -10.84 12.48 3.23
C ALA A 220 -9.35 12.36 3.59
N LEU A 221 -8.49 12.04 2.61
CA LEU A 221 -7.03 11.96 2.80
C LEU A 221 -6.46 13.32 3.18
N TYR A 222 -6.68 14.33 2.32
CA TYR A 222 -6.11 15.67 2.55
C TYR A 222 -6.78 16.41 3.71
N GLY A 223 -8.05 16.11 4.00
CA GLY A 223 -8.74 16.59 5.20
C GLY A 223 -8.07 16.08 6.47
N GLU A 224 -7.75 14.78 6.54
CA GLU A 224 -7.04 14.22 7.70
C GLU A 224 -5.60 14.74 7.80
N ILE A 225 -4.88 14.87 6.68
CA ILE A 225 -3.56 15.52 6.67
C ILE A 225 -3.64 16.95 7.21
N LYS A 226 -4.60 17.76 6.72
CA LYS A 226 -4.79 19.13 7.17
C LYS A 226 -5.11 19.18 8.66
N LYS A 227 -5.99 18.32 9.14
CA LYS A 227 -6.33 18.19 10.56
C LYS A 227 -5.07 17.89 11.39
N LEU A 228 -4.30 16.86 11.05
CA LEU A 228 -3.09 16.47 11.78
C LEU A 228 -1.97 17.53 11.74
N ARG A 229 -1.85 18.27 10.64
CA ARG A 229 -0.94 19.43 10.56
C ARG A 229 -1.30 20.50 11.59
N ILE A 230 -2.60 20.72 11.84
CA ILE A 230 -3.10 21.74 12.77
C ILE A 230 -3.07 21.23 14.22
N THR A 231 -3.53 20.00 14.45
CA THR A 231 -3.72 19.47 15.81
C THR A 231 -2.47 18.86 16.42
N GLU A 232 -1.58 18.30 15.59
CA GLU A 232 -0.40 17.53 16.03
C GLU A 232 0.90 18.01 15.38
N SER A 233 0.87 19.10 14.60
CA SER A 233 2.03 19.64 13.89
C SER A 233 2.73 18.63 12.97
N TYR A 234 2.01 17.64 12.43
CA TYR A 234 2.57 16.62 11.55
C TYR A 234 3.15 17.24 10.28
N GLN A 235 4.47 17.14 10.10
CA GLN A 235 5.14 17.59 8.87
C GLN A 235 5.33 16.48 7.84
N ARG A 236 5.07 15.22 8.23
CA ARG A 236 5.29 14.04 7.39
C ARG A 236 4.21 12.99 7.64
N VAL A 237 3.95 12.21 6.62
CA VAL A 237 3.14 10.99 6.65
C VAL A 237 3.99 9.82 6.14
N MET A 238 3.58 8.60 6.47
CA MET A 238 4.23 7.41 5.94
C MET A 238 3.51 6.95 4.67
N VAL A 239 4.26 6.46 3.68
CA VAL A 239 3.71 5.98 2.41
C VAL A 239 4.32 4.65 2.00
N GLN A 240 3.56 3.89 1.20
CA GLN A 240 4.07 2.74 0.44
C GLN A 240 3.35 2.66 -0.90
N THR A 241 4.01 2.12 -1.91
CA THR A 241 3.37 1.75 -3.17
C THR A 241 2.33 0.64 -2.98
N ILE A 242 1.23 0.74 -3.73
CA ILE A 242 0.20 -0.30 -3.81
C ILE A 242 0.78 -1.53 -4.49
N VAL A 243 1.38 -1.40 -5.67
CA VAL A 243 2.00 -2.52 -6.38
C VAL A 243 3.51 -2.44 -6.22
N SER A 244 4.10 -3.42 -5.54
CA SER A 244 5.56 -3.54 -5.46
C SER A 244 6.01 -4.94 -5.08
N LYS A 245 7.21 -5.31 -5.56
CA LYS A 245 7.97 -6.48 -5.10
C LYS A 245 8.61 -6.25 -3.74
N THR A 246 8.87 -4.98 -3.39
CA THR A 246 9.52 -4.57 -2.16
C THR A 246 8.49 -4.24 -1.10
N HIS A 247 8.82 -4.56 0.15
CA HIS A 247 8.10 -4.07 1.31
C HIS A 247 8.89 -2.91 1.92
N GLY A 248 8.70 -1.71 1.38
CA GLY A 248 9.44 -0.53 1.80
C GLY A 248 8.51 0.65 2.06
N PHE A 249 8.34 1.01 3.34
CA PHE A 249 7.61 2.21 3.74
C PHE A 249 8.56 3.40 3.82
N SER A 250 8.13 4.61 3.46
CA SER A 250 8.94 5.83 3.53
C SER A 250 8.17 6.96 4.19
N PHE A 251 8.84 7.85 4.92
CA PHE A 251 8.22 9.09 5.39
C PHE A 251 8.35 10.19 4.33
N GLN A 252 7.25 10.89 4.08
CA GLN A 252 7.16 11.91 3.05
C GLN A 252 6.47 13.18 3.59
N PRO A 253 6.92 14.38 3.18
CA PRO A 253 6.28 15.65 3.54
C PRO A 253 4.79 15.70 3.22
N THR A 254 4.00 16.34 4.09
CA THR A 254 2.53 16.48 3.98
C THR A 254 2.05 17.49 2.92
N ASP A 255 2.96 18.18 2.25
CA ASP A 255 2.71 19.22 1.25
C ASP A 255 2.70 18.68 -0.20
N LYS A 256 2.63 17.35 -0.36
CA LYS A 256 2.63 16.67 -1.65
C LYS A 256 1.24 16.17 -2.04
N ILE A 257 1.03 16.02 -3.35
CA ILE A 257 -0.05 15.20 -3.89
C ILE A 257 0.49 13.79 -4.11
N TYR A 258 -0.19 12.79 -3.54
CA TYR A 258 0.19 11.39 -3.70
C TYR A 258 -0.64 10.75 -4.81
N SER A 259 0.02 10.02 -5.71
CA SER A 259 -0.64 9.25 -6.76
C SER A 259 -1.55 8.16 -6.19
N ASN A 260 -2.57 7.76 -6.94
CA ASN A 260 -3.39 6.58 -6.67
C ASN A 260 -2.61 5.27 -6.62
N ALA A 261 -1.36 5.24 -7.11
CA ALA A 261 -0.43 4.13 -6.92
C ALA A 261 0.15 4.07 -5.49
N MET A 262 -0.17 5.03 -4.63
CA MET A 262 0.31 5.15 -3.26
C MET A 262 -0.78 4.83 -2.24
N VAL A 263 -0.36 4.20 -1.15
CA VAL A 263 -1.06 4.19 0.14
C VAL A 263 -0.37 5.20 1.05
N VAL A 264 -1.16 6.06 1.67
CA VAL A 264 -0.73 7.07 2.64
C VAL A 264 -1.27 6.68 4.00
N PHE A 265 -0.39 6.56 4.99
CA PHE A 265 -0.69 6.25 6.37
C PHE A 265 -0.52 7.51 7.22
N MET A 266 -1.47 7.78 8.11
CA MET A 266 -1.48 8.94 9.01
C MET A 266 -0.52 8.76 10.18
N PHE A 267 0.72 8.36 9.90
CA PHE A 267 1.77 8.08 10.88
C PHE A 267 2.98 8.96 10.61
N SER A 268 3.51 9.56 11.67
CA SER A 268 4.73 10.38 11.65
C SER A 268 5.86 9.79 12.49
N GLY A 269 5.55 8.83 13.39
CA GLY A 269 6.47 8.17 14.33
C GLY A 269 7.02 6.82 13.85
N TYR A 270 8.16 6.42 14.41
CA TYR A 270 8.88 5.21 14.01
C TYR A 270 8.33 3.92 14.61
N GLU A 271 7.54 3.99 15.68
CA GLU A 271 6.95 2.83 16.35
C GLU A 271 5.97 2.06 15.44
N LYS A 272 5.11 2.78 14.71
CA LYS A 272 4.21 2.16 13.73
C LYS A 272 4.93 1.77 12.45
N PHE A 273 5.98 2.51 12.08
CA PHE A 273 6.88 2.12 11.00
C PHE A 273 7.55 0.77 11.30
N ALA A 274 8.09 0.56 12.50
CA ALA A 274 8.73 -0.70 12.90
C ALA A 274 7.78 -1.89 12.75
N VAL A 275 6.54 -1.74 13.25
CA VAL A 275 5.52 -2.78 13.13
C VAL A 275 5.19 -3.08 11.66
N LEU A 276 4.98 -2.03 10.85
CA LEU A 276 4.61 -2.21 9.46
C LEU A 276 5.76 -2.67 8.57
N GLN A 277 7.00 -2.29 8.87
CA GLN A 277 8.20 -2.71 8.14
C GLN A 277 8.67 -4.12 8.57
N SER A 278 8.03 -4.72 9.58
CA SER A 278 8.35 -6.04 10.11
C SER A 278 8.06 -7.17 9.13
N SER A 279 8.73 -8.32 9.30
CA SER A 279 8.51 -9.50 8.47
C SER A 279 7.15 -10.13 8.75
N TRP A 280 6.55 -9.80 9.90
CA TRP A 280 5.21 -10.22 10.30
C TRP A 280 4.14 -9.51 9.48
N HIS A 281 4.24 -8.19 9.34
CA HIS A 281 3.34 -7.43 8.48
C HIS A 281 3.61 -7.70 6.99
N GLU A 282 4.87 -7.92 6.61
CA GLU A 282 5.20 -8.37 5.26
C GLU A 282 4.47 -9.67 4.92
N ALA A 283 4.63 -10.70 5.76
CA ALA A 283 3.98 -11.99 5.59
C ALA A 283 2.46 -11.88 5.61
N TRP A 284 1.89 -11.06 6.50
CA TRP A 284 0.46 -10.79 6.55
C TRP A 284 -0.06 -10.18 5.26
N SER A 285 0.64 -9.17 4.75
CA SER A 285 0.26 -8.51 3.51
C SER A 285 0.34 -9.44 2.30
N TRP A 286 1.33 -10.34 2.22
CA TRP A 286 1.41 -11.32 1.15
C TRP A 286 0.35 -12.42 1.25
N LYS A 287 -0.01 -12.84 2.48
CA LYS A 287 -1.01 -13.90 2.70
C LYS A 287 -2.42 -13.43 2.35
N PHE A 288 -2.78 -12.20 2.70
CA PHE A 288 -4.18 -11.74 2.65
C PHE A 288 -4.47 -10.71 1.56
N ALA A 289 -3.48 -9.99 1.04
CA ALA A 289 -3.70 -9.09 -0.10
C ALA A 289 -3.59 -9.86 -1.43
N SER A 290 -4.13 -9.26 -2.50
CA SER A 290 -4.02 -9.84 -3.84
C SER A 290 -2.62 -9.60 -4.45
N THR A 291 -2.33 -10.29 -5.56
CA THR A 291 -1.14 -10.03 -6.38
C THR A 291 -1.52 -9.46 -7.74
N MET A 292 -0.55 -8.84 -8.43
CA MET A 292 -0.68 -8.37 -9.80
C MET A 292 0.56 -8.77 -10.57
N LYS A 293 0.43 -9.71 -11.53
CA LYS A 293 1.57 -10.25 -12.29
C LYS A 293 2.72 -10.78 -11.40
N GLY A 294 2.38 -11.34 -10.24
CA GLY A 294 3.34 -11.84 -9.25
C GLY A 294 3.73 -10.83 -8.16
N ASP A 295 3.56 -9.54 -8.40
CA ASP A 295 3.90 -8.50 -7.41
C ASP A 295 2.77 -8.36 -6.39
N ARG A 296 3.11 -8.03 -5.14
CA ARG A 296 2.10 -7.76 -4.13
C ARG A 296 1.32 -6.52 -4.52
N ARG A 297 -0.01 -6.61 -4.50
CA ARG A 297 -0.93 -5.47 -4.55
C ARG A 297 -1.44 -5.21 -3.13
N TYR A 298 -0.76 -4.32 -2.42
CA TYR A 298 -1.10 -3.88 -1.08
C TYR A 298 -2.44 -3.12 -1.08
N ALA A 299 -3.51 -3.83 -0.76
CA ALA A 299 -4.85 -3.28 -0.53
C ALA A 299 -5.04 -3.04 0.97
N PRO A 300 -5.09 -1.78 1.45
CA PRO A 300 -5.14 -1.51 2.89
C PRO A 300 -6.32 -2.19 3.59
N THR A 301 -7.46 -2.30 2.91
CA THR A 301 -8.66 -2.96 3.42
C THR A 301 -8.48 -4.45 3.72
N ASP A 302 -7.52 -5.10 3.07
CA ASP A 302 -7.34 -6.55 3.11
C ASP A 302 -6.16 -6.92 4.02
N CYS A 303 -5.13 -6.07 4.08
CA CYS A 303 -3.94 -6.31 4.90
C CYS A 303 -3.77 -5.35 6.08
N PHE A 304 -3.90 -4.03 5.90
CA PHE A 304 -3.65 -3.04 6.96
C PHE A 304 -4.81 -2.97 7.95
N GLU A 305 -6.04 -2.81 7.46
CA GLU A 305 -7.24 -2.71 8.29
C GLU A 305 -7.53 -4.02 9.04
N THR A 306 -6.97 -5.14 8.59
CA THR A 306 -7.08 -6.45 9.23
C THR A 306 -5.89 -6.75 10.15
N PHE A 307 -4.79 -5.99 10.10
CA PHE A 307 -3.59 -6.29 10.88
C PHE A 307 -3.78 -5.94 12.36
N PRO A 308 -3.59 -6.89 13.29
CA PRO A 308 -3.82 -6.65 14.71
C PRO A 308 -2.60 -6.02 15.40
N PHE A 309 -2.30 -4.74 15.17
CA PHE A 309 -1.16 -4.00 15.75
C PHE A 309 -0.84 -4.32 17.22
N PRO A 310 0.41 -4.50 17.67
CA PRO A 310 0.66 -4.76 19.09
C PRO A 310 0.14 -3.61 19.96
N ALA A 311 -0.18 -3.89 21.22
CA ALA A 311 -0.55 -2.83 22.15
C ALA A 311 0.67 -1.92 22.35
N ILE A 312 0.61 -0.71 21.79
CA ILE A 312 1.67 0.29 21.96
C ILE A 312 1.46 0.90 23.35
N ASN A 313 2.21 0.38 24.31
CA ASN A 313 2.22 0.84 25.70
C ASN A 313 3.61 1.41 26.02
N PRO A 314 3.80 2.08 27.17
CA PRO A 314 5.10 2.68 27.50
C PRO A 314 6.28 1.71 27.48
N LYS A 315 6.05 0.40 27.71
CA LYS A 315 7.10 -0.63 27.68
C LYS A 315 7.49 -1.03 26.26
N SER A 316 6.55 -1.04 25.32
CA SER A 316 6.80 -1.44 23.92
C SER A 316 7.10 -0.26 23.00
N ILE A 317 6.63 0.95 23.31
CA ILE A 317 6.74 2.12 22.42
C ILE A 317 8.19 2.56 22.22
N ALA A 318 8.98 2.64 23.29
CA ALA A 318 10.35 3.16 23.23
C ALA A 318 11.26 2.22 22.40
N PRO A 319 11.30 0.90 22.67
CA PRO A 319 12.10 -0.03 21.88
C PRO A 319 11.70 -0.06 20.40
N LEU A 320 10.39 -0.07 20.10
CA LEU A 320 9.89 -0.04 18.72
C LEU A 320 10.27 1.24 17.98
N LYS A 321 10.17 2.39 18.65
CA LYS A 321 10.54 3.67 18.08
C LYS A 321 12.04 3.71 17.77
N GLU A 322 12.88 3.30 18.73
CA GLU A 322 14.33 3.31 18.59
C GLU A 322 14.80 2.42 17.44
N VAL A 323 14.40 1.14 17.43
CA VAL A 323 14.82 0.22 16.37
C VAL A 323 14.24 0.60 15.00
N GLY A 324 13.02 1.13 14.98
CA GLY A 324 12.39 1.66 13.78
C GLY A 324 13.17 2.84 13.20
N GLU A 325 13.62 3.75 14.05
CA GLU A 325 14.45 4.90 13.67
C GLU A 325 15.83 4.47 13.17
N GLN A 326 16.49 3.54 13.87
CA GLN A 326 17.78 2.99 13.46
C GLN A 326 17.69 2.32 12.09
N TYR A 327 16.73 1.41 11.88
CA TYR A 327 16.52 0.75 10.60
C TYR A 327 16.21 1.76 9.49
N TYR A 328 15.28 2.69 9.75
CA TYR A 328 14.89 3.70 8.75
C TYR A 328 16.07 4.57 8.34
N SER A 329 16.80 5.12 9.31
CA SER A 329 17.91 6.03 9.09
C SER A 329 19.05 5.33 8.37
N GLN A 330 19.37 4.10 8.79
CA GLN A 330 20.37 3.25 8.13
C GLN A 330 20.01 3.00 6.67
N ARG A 331 18.75 2.67 6.38
CA ARG A 331 18.27 2.47 5.00
C ARG A 331 18.44 3.72 4.16
N ILE A 332 18.08 4.89 4.69
CA ILE A 332 18.22 6.17 3.98
C ILE A 332 19.70 6.52 3.76
N ASN A 333 20.56 6.28 4.75
CA ASN A 333 22.00 6.51 4.65
C ASN A 333 22.62 5.65 3.55
N ILE A 334 22.28 4.35 3.48
CA ILE A 334 22.76 3.46 2.40
C ILE A 334 22.30 3.97 1.03
N MET A 335 21.01 4.30 0.90
CA MET A 335 20.47 4.80 -0.37
C MET A 335 21.20 6.05 -0.86
N LYS A 336 21.53 6.97 0.05
CA LYS A 336 22.26 8.20 -0.28
C LYS A 336 23.73 7.93 -0.57
N SER A 337 24.46 7.29 0.34
CA SER A 337 25.91 7.09 0.24
C SER A 337 26.33 6.26 -0.96
N PHE A 338 25.49 5.29 -1.35
CA PHE A 338 25.76 4.39 -2.49
C PHE A 338 24.90 4.71 -3.72
N ASN A 339 24.15 5.82 -3.71
CA ASN A 339 23.25 6.22 -4.78
C ASN A 339 22.29 5.10 -5.23
N LEU A 340 21.77 4.33 -4.26
CA LEU A 340 20.89 3.19 -4.52
C LEU A 340 19.43 3.60 -4.41
N SER A 341 18.65 3.17 -5.40
CA SER A 341 17.19 3.17 -5.27
C SER A 341 16.73 2.19 -4.19
N MET A 342 15.51 2.41 -3.66
CA MET A 342 14.91 1.49 -2.70
C MET A 342 14.84 0.06 -3.28
N THR A 343 14.53 -0.08 -4.58
CA THR A 343 14.49 -1.39 -5.25
C THR A 343 15.86 -2.07 -5.27
N GLN A 344 16.92 -1.36 -5.63
CA GLN A 344 18.28 -1.90 -5.63
C GLN A 344 18.73 -2.29 -4.22
N LEU A 345 18.46 -1.44 -3.22
CA LEU A 345 18.77 -1.74 -1.84
C LEU A 345 18.09 -3.03 -1.37
N TYR A 346 16.79 -3.20 -1.60
CA TYR A 346 16.09 -4.43 -1.20
C TYR A 346 16.57 -5.67 -1.97
N ASN A 347 17.04 -5.53 -3.22
CA ASN A 347 17.67 -6.63 -3.94
C ASN A 347 18.95 -7.09 -3.22
N TYR A 348 19.83 -6.18 -2.82
CA TYR A 348 21.01 -6.53 -2.00
C TYR A 348 20.59 -7.09 -0.64
N PHE A 349 19.63 -6.45 0.02
CA PHE A 349 19.14 -6.86 1.32
C PHE A 349 18.61 -8.31 1.34
N HIS A 350 18.03 -8.81 0.24
CA HIS A 350 17.52 -10.18 0.14
C HIS A 350 18.46 -11.18 -0.55
N THR A 351 19.63 -10.73 -0.99
CA THR A 351 20.62 -11.56 -1.71
C THR A 351 21.30 -12.59 -0.80
N SER A 352 21.69 -13.76 -1.32
CA SER A 352 22.34 -14.81 -0.52
C SER A 352 23.67 -14.35 0.10
N PRO A 353 24.10 -14.91 1.25
CA PRO A 353 25.38 -14.59 1.86
C PRO A 353 26.58 -14.72 0.91
N GLU A 354 26.58 -15.70 0.02
CA GLU A 354 27.65 -15.94 -0.94
C GLU A 354 27.75 -14.81 -1.97
N ARG A 355 26.61 -14.36 -2.48
CA ARG A 355 26.54 -13.24 -3.43
C ARG A 355 26.81 -11.89 -2.75
N LEU A 356 26.55 -11.77 -1.45
CA LEU A 356 26.92 -10.55 -0.71
C LEU A 356 28.45 -10.37 -0.63
N LYS A 357 29.23 -11.46 -0.60
CA LYS A 357 30.71 -11.40 -0.57
C LYS A 357 31.32 -10.74 -1.80
N SER A 358 30.57 -10.62 -2.90
CA SER A 358 31.05 -9.92 -4.11
C SER A 358 30.77 -8.41 -4.09
N LEU A 359 30.12 -7.88 -3.05
CA LEU A 359 29.91 -6.45 -2.90
C LEU A 359 31.18 -5.76 -2.39
N PRO A 360 31.35 -4.45 -2.68
CA PRO A 360 32.33 -3.62 -1.99
C PRO A 360 32.21 -3.76 -0.46
N GLU A 361 33.35 -3.76 0.24
CA GLU A 361 33.42 -4.07 1.68
C GLU A 361 32.58 -3.11 2.54
N ASP A 362 32.62 -1.82 2.19
CA ASP A 362 31.81 -0.77 2.78
C ASP A 362 30.30 -1.05 2.60
N LEU A 363 29.84 -1.29 1.36
CA LEU A 363 28.43 -1.62 1.11
C LEU A 363 28.02 -2.92 1.83
N LEU A 364 28.88 -3.94 1.84
CA LEU A 364 28.63 -5.20 2.54
C LEU A 364 28.38 -4.96 4.03
N ARG A 365 29.23 -4.17 4.71
CA ARG A 365 29.05 -3.83 6.13
C ARG A 365 27.71 -3.17 6.38
N GLU A 366 27.34 -2.19 5.56
CA GLU A 366 26.08 -1.47 5.75
C GLU A 366 24.84 -2.35 5.53
N ILE A 367 24.87 -3.26 4.54
CA ILE A 367 23.79 -4.23 4.30
C ILE A 367 23.66 -5.22 5.46
N VAL A 368 24.78 -5.71 6.00
CA VAL A 368 24.78 -6.59 7.18
C VAL A 368 24.23 -5.86 8.41
N LEU A 369 24.62 -4.61 8.63
CA LEU A 369 24.08 -3.79 9.71
C LEU A 369 22.57 -3.58 9.57
N LEU A 370 22.09 -3.27 8.36
CA LEU A 370 20.65 -3.15 8.09
C LEU A 370 19.88 -4.45 8.37
N ARG A 371 20.49 -5.62 8.09
CA ARG A 371 19.93 -6.93 8.43
C ARG A 371 19.89 -7.17 9.93
N ASN A 372 20.89 -6.75 10.69
CA ASN A 372 20.87 -6.86 12.14
C ASN A 372 19.75 -6.01 12.75
N TYR A 373 19.58 -4.76 12.29
CA TYR A 373 18.44 -3.94 12.70
C TYR A 373 17.10 -4.55 12.30
N LYS A 374 17.02 -5.28 11.18
CA LYS A 374 15.81 -6.03 10.81
C LYS A 374 15.48 -7.13 11.82
N ILE A 375 16.48 -7.93 12.21
CA ILE A 375 16.30 -9.01 13.20
C ILE A 375 15.84 -8.43 14.53
N GLU A 376 16.48 -7.36 14.99
CA GLU A 376 16.10 -6.66 16.22
C GLU A 376 14.67 -6.10 16.12
N MET A 377 14.33 -5.44 15.02
CA MET A 377 12.99 -4.88 14.82
C MET A 377 11.91 -5.96 14.86
N ASP A 378 12.13 -7.08 14.17
CA ASP A 378 11.17 -8.19 14.15
C ASP A 378 11.06 -8.84 15.54
N THR A 379 12.14 -8.86 16.33
CA THR A 379 12.16 -9.34 17.72
C THR A 379 11.37 -8.40 18.64
N GLN A 380 11.60 -7.10 18.56
CA GLN A 380 10.89 -6.09 19.35
C GLN A 380 9.39 -6.05 19.03
N VAL A 381 9.01 -6.28 17.76
CA VAL A 381 7.60 -6.39 17.39
C VAL A 381 6.95 -7.60 18.04
N LEU A 382 7.59 -8.77 18.08
CA LEU A 382 7.04 -9.93 18.81
C LEU A 382 6.97 -9.67 20.32
N PHE A 383 7.99 -9.03 20.89
CA PHE A 383 8.01 -8.66 22.30
C PHE A 383 6.84 -7.73 22.65
N ALA A 384 6.44 -6.82 21.74
CA ALA A 384 5.27 -5.96 21.91
C ALA A 384 3.92 -6.73 21.91
N TYR A 385 3.91 -7.99 21.49
CA TYR A 385 2.79 -8.93 21.64
C TYR A 385 2.94 -9.87 22.84
N ASP A 386 3.94 -9.66 23.71
CA ASP A 386 4.37 -10.60 24.74
C ASP A 386 4.71 -12.00 24.18
N PHE A 387 5.13 -12.04 22.91
CA PHE A 387 5.45 -13.26 22.19
C PHE A 387 6.97 -13.39 22.07
N LYS A 388 7.55 -14.44 22.64
CA LYS A 388 9.01 -14.68 22.60
C LYS A 388 9.33 -15.87 21.73
N LEU A 389 10.24 -15.68 20.79
CA LEU A 389 10.67 -16.73 19.88
C LEU A 389 12.11 -16.49 19.43
N ASP A 390 12.88 -17.57 19.32
CA ASP A 390 14.19 -17.53 18.68
C ASP A 390 14.03 -17.37 17.16
N LEU A 391 14.51 -16.25 16.62
CA LEU A 391 14.37 -15.92 15.21
C LEU A 391 15.55 -16.46 14.41
N LYS A 392 15.38 -17.64 13.82
CA LYS A 392 16.36 -18.21 12.88
C LYS A 392 16.26 -17.55 11.51
N TYR A 393 17.05 -16.49 11.28
CA TYR A 393 17.14 -15.80 9.99
C TYR A 393 18.07 -16.50 9.01
N ALA A 394 17.68 -16.51 7.75
CA ALA A 394 18.57 -16.69 6.61
C ALA A 394 17.87 -16.16 5.35
N THR A 395 18.43 -16.46 4.18
CA THR A 395 17.72 -16.27 2.92
C THR A 395 16.88 -17.49 2.60
N TRP A 396 15.56 -17.38 2.80
CA TRP A 396 14.57 -18.44 2.60
C TRP A 396 13.59 -18.08 1.50
N ALA A 397 12.96 -19.08 0.87
CA ALA A 397 11.78 -18.85 0.06
C ALA A 397 10.64 -18.31 0.94
N HIS A 398 10.07 -17.17 0.57
CA HIS A 398 8.95 -16.59 1.31
C HIS A 398 7.71 -17.48 1.18
N PRO A 399 7.03 -17.83 2.30
CA PRO A 399 5.97 -18.83 2.31
C PRO A 399 4.72 -18.45 1.50
N TYR A 400 4.53 -17.16 1.25
CA TYR A 400 3.36 -16.60 0.57
C TYR A 400 3.69 -15.90 -0.76
N ILE A 401 4.88 -16.13 -1.34
CA ILE A 401 5.23 -15.64 -2.68
C ILE A 401 5.36 -16.83 -3.62
N ASP A 402 4.41 -16.95 -4.55
CA ASP A 402 4.25 -18.09 -5.45
C ASP A 402 4.86 -17.87 -6.85
N HIS A 403 6.12 -17.41 -6.89
CA HIS A 403 6.86 -17.25 -8.13
C HIS A 403 8.38 -17.45 -7.93
N SER A 404 9.12 -17.66 -9.01
CA SER A 404 10.55 -18.02 -9.00
C SER A 404 11.48 -17.06 -8.23
N ASN A 405 11.14 -15.77 -8.12
CA ASN A 405 11.90 -14.78 -7.34
C ASN A 405 11.36 -14.58 -5.91
N ASN A 406 11.13 -15.66 -5.16
CA ASN A 406 10.52 -15.61 -3.81
C ASN A 406 11.53 -15.62 -2.65
N VAL A 407 12.84 -15.69 -2.92
CA VAL A 407 13.85 -15.71 -1.84
C VAL A 407 13.95 -14.35 -1.17
N ARG A 408 13.88 -14.34 0.16
CA ARG A 408 13.96 -13.15 1.00
C ARG A 408 14.84 -13.45 2.22
N PHE A 409 15.51 -12.43 2.73
CA PHE A 409 16.12 -12.46 4.06
C PHE A 409 15.03 -12.28 5.12
N ILE A 410 14.59 -13.39 5.74
CA ILE A 410 13.43 -13.49 6.64
C ILE A 410 13.66 -14.59 7.69
N PRO A 411 12.83 -14.70 8.75
CA PRO A 411 12.81 -15.87 9.61
C PRO A 411 12.46 -17.14 8.83
N HIS A 412 12.85 -18.30 9.38
CA HIS A 412 12.45 -19.59 8.83
C HIS A 412 10.93 -19.71 8.66
N ARG A 413 10.47 -20.41 7.61
CA ARG A 413 9.04 -20.55 7.27
C ARG A 413 8.16 -20.99 8.45
N SER A 414 8.61 -21.96 9.24
CA SER A 414 7.85 -22.44 10.41
C SER A 414 7.60 -21.34 11.45
N VAL A 415 8.57 -20.44 11.65
CA VAL A 415 8.44 -19.28 12.53
C VAL A 415 7.37 -18.33 12.00
N ILE A 416 7.45 -17.98 10.71
CA ILE A 416 6.47 -17.10 10.07
C ILE A 416 5.06 -17.68 10.18
N GLU A 417 4.87 -18.95 9.83
CA GLU A 417 3.54 -19.58 9.88
C GLU A 417 2.97 -19.62 11.32
N ASN A 418 3.82 -19.87 12.33
CA ASN A 418 3.38 -19.85 13.73
C ASN A 418 2.96 -18.45 14.19
N VAL A 419 3.74 -17.42 13.84
CA VAL A 419 3.39 -16.01 14.14
C VAL A 419 2.12 -15.61 13.39
N MET A 420 1.94 -16.04 12.14
CA MET A 420 0.74 -15.77 11.35
C MET A 420 -0.52 -16.40 11.96
N ASP A 421 -0.43 -17.62 12.50
CA ASP A 421 -1.52 -18.27 13.22
C ASP A 421 -1.85 -17.48 14.51
N PHE A 422 -0.83 -17.04 15.26
CA PHE A 422 -1.01 -16.18 16.44
C PHE A 422 -1.67 -14.84 16.10
N LEU A 423 -1.19 -14.13 15.07
CA LEU A 423 -1.77 -12.86 14.65
C LEU A 423 -3.23 -13.04 14.19
N LEU A 424 -3.57 -14.15 13.53
CA LEU A 424 -4.96 -14.40 13.15
C LEU A 424 -5.86 -14.54 14.39
N VAL A 425 -5.38 -15.20 15.44
CA VAL A 425 -6.09 -15.25 16.74
C VAL A 425 -6.23 -13.86 17.35
N GLU A 426 -5.17 -13.05 17.34
CA GLU A 426 -5.20 -11.67 17.86
C GLU A 426 -6.18 -10.77 17.08
N ASN A 427 -6.27 -10.91 15.77
CA ASN A 427 -7.29 -10.24 14.97
C ASN A 427 -8.69 -10.56 15.48
N HIS A 428 -9.01 -11.85 15.66
CA HIS A 428 -10.34 -12.27 16.11
C HIS A 428 -10.68 -11.86 17.54
N LYS A 429 -9.71 -11.86 18.45
CA LYS A 429 -9.90 -11.38 19.83
C LYS A 429 -10.34 -9.91 19.87
N ARG A 430 -9.80 -9.08 18.97
CA ARG A 430 -9.98 -7.61 18.99
C ARG A 430 -11.19 -7.12 18.20
N ILE A 431 -11.85 -8.01 17.47
CA ILE A 431 -13.15 -7.70 16.86
C ILE A 431 -14.24 -7.63 17.94
N ILE A 432 -14.08 -8.40 19.01
CA ILE A 432 -15.04 -8.56 20.10
C ILE A 432 -14.94 -7.39 21.11
N GLN A 433 -13.80 -6.70 21.13
CA GLN A 433 -13.53 -5.49 21.91
C GLN A 433 -13.95 -4.24 21.12
#